data_AF-A0A382KQT8-F1
#
_entry.id   AF-A0A382KQT8-F1
#
_cell.length_a   1.000
_cell.length_b   1.000
_cell.length_c   1.000
_cell.angle_alpha   90.00
_cell.angle_beta   90.00
_cell.angle_gamma   90.00
#
_symmetry.space_group_name_H-M   'P 1'
#
loop_
_entity.id
_entity.type
_entity.pdbx_description
1 polymer ?
#
loop_
_entity_poly.entity_id
_entity_poly.type
_entity_poly.pdbx_seq_one_letter_code
_entity_poly.pdbx_strand_id
1 'polypeptide(L)'
;MKGILSLKHRLILILIFTNCLIYSKNNQFNYNGGYQGVETISRQTKPEIIESIDGFSRLAEEGEGHSTILGMPELPSYSTLFQIDPQTKYRFEIEIVESYTIDNISILPYQGVDKSWDISEIKNQNF
;
A
#
# COMPACT_ATOMS: atom_id res chain seq x y z
N MET A 1 -32.46 -31.32 -5.04
CA MET A 1 -32.67 -31.00 -3.61
C MET A 1 -32.33 -29.53 -3.38
N LYS A 2 -33.32 -28.66 -3.12
CA LYS A 2 -33.06 -27.26 -2.73
C LYS A 2 -32.74 -27.25 -1.24
N GLY A 3 -31.46 -27.11 -0.88
CA GLY A 3 -31.05 -26.90 0.51
C GLY A 3 -31.58 -25.54 0.98
N ILE A 4 -32.60 -25.54 1.82
CA ILE A 4 -33.11 -24.31 2.42
C ILE A 4 -32.06 -23.83 3.43
N LEU A 5 -31.35 -22.77 3.06
CA LEU A 5 -30.36 -22.15 3.92
C LEU A 5 -31.07 -21.55 5.15
N SER A 6 -30.78 -22.08 6.34
CA SER A 6 -31.34 -21.65 7.62
C SER A 6 -31.07 -20.15 7.88
N LEU A 7 -31.96 -19.48 8.60
CA LEU A 7 -31.87 -18.04 8.91
C LEU A 7 -30.51 -17.65 9.51
N LYS A 8 -29.92 -18.51 10.35
CA LYS A 8 -28.59 -18.30 10.94
C LYS A 8 -27.49 -18.21 9.87
N HIS A 9 -27.53 -19.08 8.86
CA HIS A 9 -26.55 -19.10 7.78
C HIS A 9 -26.68 -17.86 6.89
N ARG A 10 -27.92 -17.40 6.64
CA ARG A 10 -28.15 -16.12 5.94
C ARG A 10 -27.56 -14.94 6.70
N LEU A 11 -27.71 -14.93 8.03
CA LEU A 11 -27.16 -13.88 8.88
C LEU A 11 -25.63 -13.86 8.85
N ILE A 12 -24.99 -15.03 8.90
CA ILE A 12 -23.52 -15.17 8.81
C ILE A 12 -23.01 -14.70 7.44
N LEU A 13 -23.66 -15.09 6.35
CA LEU A 13 -23.26 -14.66 5.00
C LEU A 13 -23.41 -13.15 4.82
N ILE A 14 -24.47 -12.54 5.38
CA ILE A 14 -24.64 -11.08 5.39
C ILE A 14 -23.49 -10.43 6.17
N LEU A 15 -23.11 -10.98 7.33
CA LEU A 15 -22.02 -10.44 8.16
C LEU A 15 -20.66 -10.52 7.44
N ILE A 16 -20.39 -11.61 6.72
CA ILE A 16 -19.16 -11.75 5.92
C ILE A 16 -19.19 -10.74 4.76
N PHE A 17 -20.30 -10.63 4.05
CA PHE A 17 -20.45 -9.72 2.92
C PHE A 17 -20.32 -8.25 3.34
N THR A 18 -20.90 -7.84 4.47
CA THR A 18 -20.75 -6.47 4.97
C THR A 18 -19.32 -6.17 5.41
N ASN A 19 -18.60 -7.13 6.00
CA ASN A 19 -17.17 -6.97 6.28
C ASN A 19 -16.37 -6.75 5.00
N CYS A 20 -16.61 -7.52 3.93
CA CYS A 20 -15.93 -7.33 2.65
C CYS A 20 -16.12 -5.92 2.06
N LEU A 21 -17.27 -5.29 2.27
CA LEU A 21 -17.53 -3.92 1.78
C LEU A 21 -16.79 -2.85 2.60
N ILE A 22 -16.52 -3.08 3.88
CA ILE A 22 -15.83 -2.12 4.75
C ILE A 22 -14.32 -2.07 4.45
N TYR A 23 -13.72 -3.18 4.01
CA TYR A 23 -12.29 -3.26 3.67
C TYR A 23 -11.91 -2.71 2.28
N SER A 24 -12.87 -2.20 1.50
CA SER A 24 -12.63 -1.76 0.12
C SER A 24 -11.82 -0.46 -0.03
N LYS A 25 -11.27 0.13 1.05
CA LYS A 25 -10.86 1.55 1.06
C LYS A 25 -9.37 1.88 1.12
N ASN A 26 -8.45 0.93 0.91
CA ASN A 26 -7.01 1.23 1.07
C ASN A 26 -6.19 1.20 -0.24
N ASN A 27 -6.77 0.87 -1.39
CA ASN A 27 -6.02 0.96 -2.64
C ASN A 27 -6.06 2.40 -3.17
N GLN A 28 -4.93 3.08 -3.10
CA GLN A 28 -4.77 4.45 -3.60
C GLN A 28 -4.60 4.49 -5.13
N PHE A 29 -4.37 3.35 -5.77
CA PHE A 29 -4.22 3.21 -7.21
C PHE A 29 -5.55 2.85 -7.87
N ASN A 30 -5.86 3.53 -8.97
CA ASN A 30 -7.00 3.21 -9.83
C ASN A 30 -6.52 2.45 -11.04
N TYR A 31 -7.20 1.36 -11.37
CA TYR A 31 -7.07 0.70 -12.67
C TYR A 31 -8.05 1.35 -13.64
N ASN A 32 -7.52 1.98 -14.70
CA ASN A 32 -8.31 2.74 -15.66
C ASN A 32 -8.78 1.90 -16.85
N GLY A 33 -8.51 0.59 -16.84
CA GLY A 33 -8.79 -0.30 -17.96
C GLY A 33 -7.66 -0.33 -18.99
N GLY A 34 -7.86 -1.14 -20.03
CA GLY A 34 -6.95 -1.22 -21.15
C GLY A 34 -7.62 -0.94 -22.49
N TYR A 35 -6.93 -0.22 -23.38
CA TYR A 35 -7.33 0.00 -24.77
C TYR A 35 -6.18 -0.40 -25.70
N GLN A 36 -6.46 -1.26 -26.68
CA GLN A 36 -5.46 -1.75 -27.65
C GLN A 36 -4.18 -2.35 -27.01
N GLY A 37 -4.31 -3.05 -25.89
CA GLY A 37 -3.18 -3.69 -25.20
C GLY A 37 -2.33 -2.75 -24.34
N VAL A 38 -2.73 -1.49 -24.20
CA VAL A 38 -2.18 -0.56 -23.21
C VAL A 38 -3.07 -0.57 -21.99
N GLU A 39 -2.52 -0.84 -20.82
CA GLU A 39 -3.21 -0.83 -19.54
C GLU A 39 -2.67 0.31 -18.68
N THR A 40 -3.58 1.05 -18.03
CA THR A 40 -3.19 2.25 -17.27
C THR A 40 -3.57 2.10 -15.80
N ILE A 41 -2.59 2.37 -14.95
CA ILE A 41 -2.76 2.50 -13.51
C ILE A 41 -2.46 3.95 -13.15
N SER A 42 -3.41 4.62 -12.52
CA SER A 42 -3.23 6.00 -12.06
C SER A 42 -3.23 6.08 -10.55
N ARG A 43 -2.49 7.04 -10.00
CA ARG A 43 -2.53 7.39 -8.58
C ARG A 43 -2.53 8.90 -8.45
N GLN A 44 -3.47 9.42 -7.67
CA GLN A 44 -3.44 10.80 -7.25
C GLN A 44 -2.84 10.86 -5.86
N THR A 45 -1.79 11.66 -5.72
CA THR A 45 -0.95 11.69 -4.52
C THR A 45 -0.60 13.12 -4.24
N LYS A 46 -0.74 13.52 -2.99
CA LYS A 46 -0.23 14.79 -2.49
C LYS A 46 0.54 14.48 -1.21
N PRO A 47 1.88 14.43 -1.27
CA PRO A 47 2.70 14.28 -0.07
C PRO A 47 2.42 15.44 0.89
N GLU A 48 1.83 15.14 2.04
CA GLU A 48 1.57 16.13 3.08
C GLU A 48 2.53 15.92 4.25
N ILE A 49 2.88 17.01 4.94
CA ILE A 49 3.66 16.92 6.17
C ILE A 49 2.71 16.40 7.25
N ILE A 50 2.93 15.17 7.68
CA ILE A 50 2.05 14.46 8.62
C ILE A 50 2.37 14.87 10.05
N GLU A 51 3.66 15.05 10.35
CA GLU A 51 4.16 15.36 11.67
C GLU A 51 5.44 16.18 11.60
N SER A 52 5.69 16.99 12.63
CA SER A 52 6.97 17.65 12.87
C SER A 52 7.58 17.12 14.16
N ILE A 53 8.68 16.38 14.05
CA ILE A 53 9.42 15.77 15.17
C ILE A 53 10.77 16.48 15.29
N ASP A 54 11.00 17.21 16.39
CA ASP A 54 12.28 17.90 16.66
C ASP A 54 12.82 18.74 15.49
N GLY A 55 11.92 19.37 14.71
CA GLY A 55 12.28 20.19 13.55
C GLY A 55 12.41 19.43 12.23
N PHE A 56 12.25 18.11 12.25
CA PHE A 56 12.14 17.28 11.04
C PHE A 56 10.67 17.06 10.66
N SER A 57 10.40 17.10 9.36
CA SER A 57 9.11 16.76 8.77
C SER A 57 9.03 15.27 8.47
N ARG A 58 7.92 14.64 8.83
CA ARG A 58 7.58 13.26 8.46
C ARG A 58 6.58 13.27 7.31
N LEU A 59 6.87 12.49 6.27
CA LEU A 59 6.06 12.41 5.04
C LEU A 59 5.37 11.05 4.85
N ALA A 60 5.76 10.02 5.60
CA ALA A 60 5.16 8.69 5.59
C ALA A 60 4.68 8.28 6.98
N GLU A 61 3.51 7.66 7.08
CA GLU A 61 3.00 7.10 8.34
C GLU A 61 3.72 5.79 8.69
N GLU A 62 3.71 5.44 9.97
CA GLU A 62 4.19 4.14 10.41
C GLU A 62 3.30 3.02 9.85
N GLY A 63 3.91 1.99 9.25
CA GLY A 63 3.20 0.91 8.57
C GLY A 63 2.92 1.15 7.09
N GLU A 64 3.02 2.39 6.61
CA GLU A 64 3.03 2.69 5.17
C GLU A 64 4.42 2.44 4.56
N GLY A 65 4.46 2.19 3.25
CA GLY A 65 5.73 1.97 2.56
C GLY A 65 6.59 3.23 2.57
N HIS A 66 7.87 3.11 2.93
CA HIS A 66 8.84 4.20 2.91
C HIS A 66 10.27 3.71 2.64
N SER A 67 11.17 4.63 2.30
CA SER A 67 12.59 4.32 2.12
C SER A 67 13.28 4.02 3.45
N THR A 68 14.00 2.91 3.51
CA THR A 68 14.59 2.38 4.75
C THR A 68 16.12 2.40 4.75
N ILE A 69 16.73 3.33 4.02
CA ILE A 69 18.19 3.49 4.03
C ILE A 69 18.57 4.25 5.30
N LEU A 70 19.31 3.60 6.21
CA LEU A 70 19.68 4.16 7.50
C LEU A 70 20.37 5.53 7.37
N GLY A 71 19.87 6.52 8.11
CA GLY A 71 20.40 7.88 8.13
C GLY A 71 20.03 8.75 6.91
N MET A 72 19.37 8.19 5.90
CA MET A 72 18.85 8.95 4.76
C MET A 72 17.41 9.41 5.04
N PRO A 73 16.94 10.51 4.41
CA PRO A 73 15.54 10.94 4.49
C PRO A 73 14.55 9.80 4.24
N GLU A 74 13.56 9.67 5.14
CA GLU A 74 12.45 8.74 5.01
C GLU A 74 11.41 9.31 4.04
N LEU A 75 11.42 8.77 2.81
CA LEU A 75 10.51 9.17 1.74
C LEU A 75 9.39 8.14 1.58
N PRO A 76 8.13 8.56 1.35
CA PRO A 76 7.04 7.66 1.03
C PRO A 76 7.35 6.84 -0.22
N SER A 77 7.00 5.56 -0.18
CA SER A 77 7.07 4.66 -1.32
C SER A 77 5.69 4.05 -1.55
N TYR A 78 5.33 3.93 -2.82
CA TYR A 78 4.00 3.47 -3.20
C TYR A 78 4.14 2.30 -4.15
N SER A 79 3.46 1.21 -3.83
CA SER A 79 3.48 0.00 -4.62
C SER A 79 2.07 -0.51 -4.80
N THR A 80 1.86 -1.22 -5.89
CA THR A 80 0.62 -1.91 -6.18
C THR A 80 0.94 -3.22 -6.89
N LEU A 81 0.03 -4.18 -6.77
CA LEU A 81 0.12 -5.44 -7.46
C LEU A 81 -0.81 -5.39 -8.67
N PHE A 82 -0.28 -5.76 -9.81
CA PHE A 82 -1.01 -5.80 -11.07
C PHE A 82 -0.81 -7.15 -11.75
N GLN A 83 -1.90 -7.76 -12.20
CA GLN A 83 -1.85 -9.07 -12.84
C GLN A 83 -1.50 -8.94 -14.31
N ILE A 84 -0.52 -9.73 -14.77
CA ILE A 84 -0.06 -9.75 -16.15
C ILE A 84 -0.03 -11.19 -16.68
N ASP A 85 -0.18 -11.36 -17.99
CA ASP A 85 0.09 -12.64 -18.65
C ASP A 85 1.62 -12.90 -18.69
N PRO A 86 2.13 -13.98 -18.06
CA PRO A 86 3.55 -14.28 -18.00
C PRO A 86 4.19 -14.65 -19.35
N GLN A 87 3.41 -14.95 -20.39
CA GLN A 87 3.94 -15.28 -21.73
C GLN A 87 4.20 -14.04 -22.60
N THR A 88 3.91 -12.85 -22.08
CA THR A 88 4.01 -11.59 -22.81
C THR A 88 5.19 -10.74 -22.30
N LYS A 89 5.86 -10.01 -23.20
CA LYS A 89 6.87 -9.01 -22.83
C LYS A 89 6.21 -7.64 -22.69
N TYR A 90 6.44 -6.98 -21.55
CA TYR A 90 5.86 -5.68 -21.25
C TYR A 90 6.90 -4.58 -21.28
N ARG A 91 6.45 -3.37 -21.61
CA ARG A 91 7.15 -2.12 -21.36
C ARG A 91 6.28 -1.33 -20.38
N PHE A 92 6.91 -0.80 -19.34
CA PHE A 92 6.24 0.15 -18.46
C PHE A 92 6.77 1.54 -18.77
N GLU A 93 5.88 2.53 -18.70
CA GLU A 93 6.20 3.94 -18.85
C GLU A 93 5.56 4.68 -17.66
N ILE A 94 6.26 5.68 -17.14
CA ILE A 94 5.77 6.51 -16.04
C ILE A 94 5.50 7.89 -16.60
N GLU A 95 4.26 8.33 -16.49
CA GLU A 95 3.84 9.68 -16.84
C GLU A 95 3.60 10.50 -15.56
N ILE A 96 4.28 11.64 -15.45
CA ILE A 96 4.06 12.60 -14.34
C ILE A 96 3.07 13.64 -14.85
N VAL A 97 1.81 13.51 -14.44
CA VAL A 97 0.73 14.41 -14.84
C VAL A 97 0.83 15.78 -14.13
N GLU A 98 1.19 15.77 -12.84
CA GLU A 98 1.31 16.97 -12.02
C GLU A 98 2.47 16.83 -11.03
N SER A 99 3.17 17.92 -10.76
CA SER A 99 4.23 18.00 -9.76
C SER A 99 4.31 19.39 -9.14
N TYR A 100 4.87 19.44 -7.93
CA TYR A 100 5.17 20.68 -7.21
C TYR A 100 6.45 20.52 -6.40
N THR A 101 7.01 21.64 -5.94
CA THR A 101 8.23 21.68 -5.12
C THR A 101 7.90 22.20 -3.72
N ILE A 102 8.51 21.59 -2.72
CA ILE A 102 8.50 22.05 -1.33
C ILE A 102 9.91 22.49 -0.98
N ASP A 103 10.11 23.79 -0.77
CA ASP A 103 11.40 24.34 -0.38
C ASP A 103 11.58 24.35 1.14
N ASN A 104 12.83 24.42 1.60
CA ASN A 104 13.20 24.58 3.01
C ASN A 104 12.64 23.49 3.95
N ILE A 105 12.57 22.25 3.46
CA ILE A 105 12.14 21.09 4.24
C ILE A 105 13.35 20.27 4.72
N SER A 106 13.31 19.82 5.97
CA SER A 106 14.24 18.83 6.54
C SER A 106 13.44 17.57 6.85
N ILE A 107 13.70 16.48 6.14
CA ILE A 107 12.90 15.24 6.25
C ILE A 107 13.54 14.34 7.31
N LEU A 108 12.70 13.72 8.16
CA LEU A 108 13.15 12.79 9.18
C LEU A 108 14.02 11.68 8.56
N PRO A 109 15.24 11.44 9.05
CA PRO A 109 16.06 10.34 8.55
C PRO A 109 15.54 9.01 9.09
N TYR A 110 15.56 7.97 8.26
CA TYR A 110 15.20 6.63 8.69
C TYR A 110 16.17 6.12 9.78
N GLN A 111 15.61 5.69 10.91
CA GLN A 111 16.38 5.32 12.12
C GLN A 111 16.54 3.80 12.32
N GLY A 112 16.01 2.99 11.39
CA GLY A 112 15.97 1.54 11.53
C GLY A 112 14.69 1.04 12.18
N VAL A 113 14.53 -0.28 12.23
CA VAL A 113 13.46 -0.93 13.00
C VAL A 113 13.96 -1.08 14.44
N ASP A 114 13.07 -0.85 15.42
CA ASP A 114 13.40 -1.17 16.80
C ASP A 114 13.74 -2.67 16.92
N LYS A 115 14.92 -2.97 17.48
CA LYS A 115 15.45 -4.33 17.66
C LYS A 115 14.55 -5.20 18.55
N SER A 116 13.59 -4.61 19.25
CA SER A 116 12.55 -5.34 19.99
C SER A 116 11.68 -6.24 19.09
N TRP A 117 11.63 -5.97 17.78
CA TRP A 117 10.89 -6.76 16.79
C TRP A 117 11.74 -7.82 16.07
N ASP A 118 13.05 -7.87 16.32
CA ASP A 118 13.91 -8.91 15.77
C ASP A 118 13.53 -10.27 16.40
N ILE A 119 12.93 -11.16 15.59
CA ILE A 119 12.67 -12.54 15.99
C ILE A 119 14.03 -13.26 16.06
N SER A 120 14.59 -13.34 17.27
CA SER A 120 15.89 -13.96 17.51
C SER A 120 15.91 -15.47 17.25
N GLU A 121 14.75 -16.12 17.21
CA GLU A 121 14.61 -17.56 16.94
C GLU A 121 13.35 -17.88 16.15
N ILE A 122 13.51 -18.30 14.88
CA ILE A 122 12.46 -19.04 14.19
C ILE A 122 12.45 -20.44 14.79
N LYS A 123 11.55 -20.70 15.74
CA LYS A 123 11.27 -22.08 16.15
C LYS A 123 10.60 -22.76 14.96
N ASN A 124 11.34 -23.65 14.30
CA ASN A 124 10.79 -24.55 13.29
C ASN A 124 9.62 -25.32 13.93
N GLN A 125 8.40 -24.84 13.71
CA GLN A 125 7.21 -25.63 13.97
C GLN A 125 7.14 -26.59 12.80
N ASN A 126 7.47 -27.85 13.07
CA ASN A 126 7.28 -28.94 12.13
C ASN A 126 5.79 -28.95 11.74
N PHE A 127 5.51 -28.59 10.49
CA PHE A 127 4.19 -28.71 9.87
C PHE A 127 3.84 -30.19 9.63
#